data_AF-U5CWB2-F1
#
_entry.id   AF-U5CWB2-F1
#
_cell.length_a   1.000
_cell.length_b   1.000
_cell.length_c   1.000
_cell.angle_alpha   90.00
_cell.angle_beta   90.00
_cell.angle_gamma   90.00
#
_symmetry.space_group_name_H-M   'P 1'
#
loop_
_entity.id
_entity.type
_entity.pdbx_description
1 polymer ?
#
loop_
_entity_poly.entity_id
_entity_poly.type
_entity_poly.pdbx_seq_one_letter_code
_entity_poly.pdbx_strand_id
1 'polypeptide(L)'
;MNRYVFNAFKDGDGSFITKVSGDVKGMLSLFEASCIALPGEELLDEAKAFTSKHLKAKMNSMEPWLRGEVQHALQFPRFRRDF
;
A
#
# COMPACT_ATOMS: atom_id res chain seq x y z
N MET A 1 8.94 12.51 -1.03
CA MET A 1 8.39 11.59 -0.02
C MET A 1 9.50 11.20 0.95
N ASN A 2 9.27 11.15 2.27
CA ASN A 2 10.31 10.76 3.20
C ASN A 2 10.41 9.21 3.30
N ARG A 3 11.50 8.62 2.80
CA ARG A 3 11.78 7.17 2.84
C ARG A 3 11.75 6.59 4.26
N TYR A 4 12.02 7.40 5.29
CA TYR A 4 11.97 6.98 6.69
C TYR A 4 10.56 6.56 7.15
N VAL A 5 9.50 7.07 6.52
CA VAL A 5 8.12 6.65 6.82
C VAL A 5 7.91 5.17 6.49
N PHE A 6 8.50 4.68 5.40
CA PHE A 6 8.38 3.28 4.97
C PHE A 6 9.16 2.32 5.86
N ASN A 7 10.28 2.79 6.43
CA ASN A 7 11.10 1.99 7.35
C ASN A 7 10.38 1.67 8.67
N ALA A 8 9.46 2.53 9.11
CA ALA A 8 8.62 2.26 10.29
C ALA A 8 7.66 1.08 10.06
N PHE A 9 7.43 0.70 8.81
CA PHE A 9 6.61 -0.45 8.44
C PHE A 9 7.43 -1.70 8.13
N LYS A 10 8.76 -1.67 8.30
CA LYS A 10 9.63 -2.84 8.17
C LYS A 10 9.90 -3.43 9.56
N ASP A 11 9.92 -4.76 9.66
CA ASP A 11 10.33 -5.48 10.86
C ASP A 11 11.86 -5.54 10.94
N GLY A 12 12.39 -6.23 11.96
CA GLY A 12 13.83 -6.34 12.18
C GLY A 12 14.58 -7.09 11.07
N ASP A 13 13.88 -7.81 10.18
CA ASP A 13 14.49 -8.50 9.04
C ASP A 13 14.49 -7.66 7.75
N GLY A 14 13.85 -6.49 7.78
CA GLY A 14 13.76 -5.58 6.64
C GLY A 14 12.56 -5.86 5.73
N SER A 15 11.69 -6.81 6.08
CA SER A 15 10.41 -7.07 5.41
C SER A 15 9.30 -6.22 6.02
N PHE A 16 8.26 -5.94 5.24
CA PHE A 16 7.12 -5.19 5.78
C PHE A 16 6.37 -5.98 6.86
N ILE A 17 6.13 -5.34 8.00
CA ILE A 17 5.52 -5.93 9.20
C ILE A 17 4.17 -6.53 8.84
N THR A 18 4.05 -7.86 8.99
CA THR A 18 2.81 -8.60 8.71
C THR A 18 1.63 -8.19 9.59
N LYS A 19 1.85 -7.58 10.77
CA LYS A 19 0.78 -6.98 11.60
C LYS A 19 0.07 -5.82 10.91
N VAL A 20 0.74 -5.07 10.02
CA VAL A 20 0.11 -4.04 9.17
C VAL A 20 -0.92 -4.67 8.25
N SER A 21 -0.79 -5.97 7.93
CA SER A 21 -1.79 -6.67 7.15
C SER A 21 -3.18 -6.61 7.78
N GLY A 22 -3.28 -6.56 9.11
CA GLY A 22 -4.55 -6.42 9.85
C GLY A 22 -5.21 -5.05 9.70
N ASP A 23 -4.43 -4.00 9.42
CA ASP A 23 -4.90 -2.64 9.21
C ASP A 23 -5.03 -2.35 7.71
N VAL A 24 -6.20 -2.67 7.16
CA VAL A 24 -6.52 -2.45 5.75
C VAL A 24 -6.40 -0.96 5.37
N LYS A 25 -6.72 -0.04 6.29
CA LYS A 25 -6.61 1.41 6.04
C LYS A 25 -5.16 1.84 5.99
N GLY A 26 -4.33 1.39 6.93
CA GLY A 26 -2.88 1.61 6.92
C GLY A 26 -2.23 1.09 5.63
N MET A 27 -2.62 -0.10 5.16
CA MET A 27 -2.15 -0.64 3.88
C MET A 27 -2.61 0.19 2.68
N LEU A 28 -3.84 0.69 2.71
CA LEU A 28 -4.37 1.53 1.63
C LEU A 28 -3.62 2.85 1.53
N SER A 29 -3.37 3.52 2.66
CA SER A 29 -2.57 4.74 2.72
C SER A 29 -1.13 4.49 2.23
N LEU A 30 -0.53 3.36 2.60
CA LEU A 30 0.81 2.98 2.14
C LEU A 30 0.84 2.69 0.63
N PHE A 31 -0.18 2.01 0.10
CA PHE A 31 -0.33 1.77 -1.34
C PHE A 31 -0.45 3.09 -2.12
N GLU A 32 -1.29 4.01 -1.66
CA GLU A 32 -1.48 5.30 -2.31
C GLU A 32 -0.19 6.14 -2.27
N ALA A 33 0.49 6.16 -1.13
CA ALA A 33 1.79 6.80 -0.95
C ALA A 33 2.86 6.22 -1.91
N SER A 34 2.88 4.89 -2.10
CA SER A 34 3.80 4.21 -3.02
C SER A 34 3.53 4.50 -4.50
N CYS A 35 2.33 4.97 -4.86
CA CYS A 35 1.97 5.29 -6.23
C CYS A 35 2.55 6.63 -6.75
N ILE A 36 3.19 7.41 -5.87
CA ILE A 36 3.84 8.69 -6.17
C ILE A 36 5.35 8.51 -6.45
N ALA A 37 5.81 7.25 -6.56
CA ALA A 37 7.21 6.96 -6.79
C ALA A 37 7.75 7.59 -8.07
N LEU A 38 8.89 8.26 -7.96
CA LEU A 38 9.68 8.64 -9.13
C LEU A 38 10.49 7.43 -9.62
N PRO A 39 10.86 7.39 -10.92
CA PRO A 39 11.75 6.35 -11.44
C PRO A 39 13.04 6.26 -10.61
N GLY A 40 13.42 5.05 -10.19
CA GLY A 40 14.62 4.79 -9.36
C GLY A 40 14.37 4.73 -7.85
N GLU A 41 13.10 4.77 -7.40
CA GLU A 41 12.73 4.60 -5.99
C GLU A 41 12.32 3.14 -5.67
N GLU A 42 13.29 2.23 -5.66
CA GLU A 42 13.08 0.78 -5.43
C GLU A 42 12.25 0.45 -4.17
N LEU A 43 12.43 1.22 -3.10
CA LEU A 43 11.67 1.08 -1.85
C LEU A 43 10.16 1.29 -2.05
N LEU A 44 9.77 2.23 -2.91
CA LEU A 44 8.37 2.52 -3.17
C LEU A 44 7.76 1.48 -4.10
N ASP A 45 8.52 0.97 -5.08
CA ASP A 45 8.10 -0.16 -5.91
C ASP A 45 7.88 -1.42 -5.06
N GLU A 46 8.78 -1.69 -4.11
CA GLU A 46 8.64 -2.78 -3.14
C GLU A 46 7.37 -2.60 -2.28
N ALA A 47 7.16 -1.40 -1.72
CA ALA A 47 5.99 -1.07 -0.91
C ALA A 47 4.68 -1.23 -1.71
N LYS A 48 4.68 -0.82 -2.98
CA LYS A 48 3.53 -0.95 -3.88
C LYS A 48 3.19 -2.40 -4.16
N ALA A 49 4.19 -3.22 -4.47
CA ALA A 49 4.01 -4.64 -4.71
C ALA A 49 3.50 -5.36 -3.44
N PHE A 50 4.10 -5.05 -2.28
CA PHE A 50 3.71 -5.62 -0.99
C PHE A 50 2.26 -5.30 -0.64
N THR A 51 1.88 -4.02 -0.65
CA THR A 51 0.53 -3.57 -0.29
C THR A 51 -0.53 -4.07 -1.25
N SER A 52 -0.27 -4.03 -2.57
CA SER A 52 -1.21 -4.53 -3.60
C SER A 52 -1.52 -6.02 -3.42
N LYS A 53 -0.49 -6.84 -3.15
CA LYS A 53 -0.65 -8.28 -2.92
C LYS A 53 -1.53 -8.56 -1.69
N HIS A 54 -1.27 -7.89 -0.58
CA HIS A 54 -2.00 -8.11 0.66
C HIS A 54 -3.44 -7.57 0.61
N LEU A 55 -3.66 -6.41 -0.02
CA LEU A 55 -5.00 -5.85 -0.22
C LEU A 55 -5.88 -6.80 -1.04
N LYS A 56 -5.35 -7.34 -2.14
CA LYS A 56 -6.06 -8.33 -2.97
C LYS A 56 -6.36 -9.62 -2.22
N ALA A 57 -5.40 -10.14 -1.45
CA ALA A 57 -5.57 -11.37 -0.67
C ALA A 57 -6.67 -11.25 0.40
N LYS A 58 -6.82 -10.07 1.01
CA LYS A 58 -7.84 -9.83 2.04
C LYS A 58 -9.19 -9.38 1.50
N MET A 59 -9.28 -9.05 0.21
CA MET A 59 -10.46 -8.43 -0.39
C MET A 59 -11.76 -9.21 -0.17
N ASN A 60 -11.69 -10.55 -0.17
CA ASN A 60 -12.83 -11.44 0.04
C ASN A 60 -13.33 -11.47 1.49
N SER A 61 -12.48 -11.15 2.47
CA SER A 61 -12.84 -11.13 3.89
C SER A 61 -13.13 -9.72 4.43
N MET A 62 -13.03 -8.68 3.57
CA MET A 62 -13.37 -7.30 3.93
C MET A 62 -14.89 -7.05 3.87
N GLU A 63 -15.33 -6.13 4.72
CA GLU A 63 -16.66 -5.52 4.65
C GLU A 63 -16.92 -4.93 3.25
N PRO A 64 -18.16 -5.00 2.71
CA PRO A 64 -18.46 -4.58 1.34
C PRO A 64 -18.07 -3.13 1.03
N TRP A 65 -18.27 -2.19 1.97
CA TRP A 65 -17.93 -0.78 1.79
C TRP A 65 -16.41 -0.58 1.67
N LEU A 66 -15.64 -1.28 2.48
CA LEU A 66 -14.17 -1.21 2.49
C LEU A 66 -13.58 -1.89 1.25
N ARG A 67 -14.18 -3.00 0.81
CA ARG A 67 -13.82 -3.67 -0.43
C ARG A 67 -13.94 -2.74 -1.63
N GLY A 68 -15.03 -1.96 -1.70
CA GLY A 68 -15.24 -0.98 -2.77
C GLY A 68 -14.15 0.10 -2.79
N GLU A 69 -13.77 0.60 -1.62
CA GLU A 69 -12.69 1.59 -1.46
C GLU A 69 -11.33 1.04 -1.92
N VAL A 70 -10.98 -0.18 -1.48
CA VAL A 70 -9.74 -0.86 -1.87
C VAL A 70 -9.70 -1.15 -3.37
N GLN A 71 -10.79 -1.66 -3.94
CA GLN A 71 -10.88 -1.93 -5.37
C GLN A 71 -10.73 -0.65 -6.19
N HIS A 72 -11.38 0.43 -5.78
CA HIS A 72 -11.26 1.73 -6.44
C HIS A 72 -9.82 2.26 -6.37
N ALA A 73 -9.16 2.20 -5.21
CA ALA A 73 -7.77 2.66 -5.08
C ALA A 73 -6.79 1.85 -5.94
N LEU A 74 -6.96 0.52 -6.02
CA LEU A 74 -6.13 -0.35 -6.85
C LEU A 74 -6.29 -0.08 -8.36
N GLN A 75 -7.49 0.32 -8.80
CA GLN A 75 -7.76 0.67 -10.20
C GLN A 75 -7.37 2.12 -10.53
N PHE A 76 -7.64 3.03 -9.60
CA PHE A 76 -7.43 4.47 -9.73
C PHE A 76 -6.67 5.00 -8.52
N PRO A 77 -5.33 4.86 -8.49
CA PRO A 77 -4.52 5.45 -7.44
C PRO A 77 -4.79 6.96 -7.37
N ARG A 78 -5.24 7.45 -6.21
CA ARG A 78 -5.73 8.83 -6.07
C ARG A 78 -4.72 9.90 -6.48
N PHE A 79 -3.44 9.58 -6.43
CA PHE A 79 -2.34 10.47 -6.78
C PHE A 79 -1.82 10.36 -8.22
N ARG A 80 -2.53 9.64 -9.11
CA ARG A 80 -2.26 9.59 -10.56
C ARG A 80 -3.29 10.37 -11.39
N ARG A 81 -4.01 11.33 -10.78
CA ARG A 81 -5.08 12.09 -11.46
C ARG A 81 -4.70 13.49 -11.94
N ASP A 82 -3.51 14.00 -11.62
CA ASP A 82 -3.12 15.36 -12.04
C ASP A 82 -1.78 15.35 -12.79
N PHE A 83 -1.83 15.00 -14.08
CA PHE A 83 -0.90 15.46 -15.13
C PHE A 83 -1.65 15.57 -16.45
#